data_AF-A0AAE0LIQ6-F1
#
_entry.id   AF-A0AAE0LIQ6-F1
#
_cell.length_a   1.000
_cell.length_b   1.000
_cell.length_c   1.000
_cell.angle_alpha   90.00
_cell.angle_beta   90.00
_cell.angle_gamma   90.00
#
_symmetry.space_group_name_H-M   'P 1'
#
loop_
_entity.id
_entity.type
_entity.pdbx_description
1 polymer ?
#
loop_
_entity_poly.entity_id
_entity_poly.type
_entity_poly.pdbx_seq_one_letter_code
_entity_poly.pdbx_strand_id
1 'polypeptide(L)'
;MPSLWSRLLNRGGQRPTTTSYSSENVTLPPISGDRPAGDRLAGVSSTPMHESPEEAEFRRQTEVAMAMSASEAAVKERRAASRRSAPSSTSSSTHPTTVHVQPAASRSSTSSVGDHEANRSSARLPRDMRGVRTQSQLKGHMLACRYFVSMCLDFLETPSDGFYDVWGEFPEAGEGARLPSLKKLKALTPSSSAVGLREVVFVTWDDILLEEMCKYVKEWRTTEMSLRVEQRAKWLAEMVAKRLGGAVPRGGDAEREHVRRWQQTTMQMQQQRRSHVAALGELTVGLARHRAVLFKTLAEHAQVTCRLVRGKYYCGAEDLAGIVLRDS
;
A
#
# COMPACT_ATOMS: atom_id res chain seq x y z
N MET A 1 -8.87 13.07 -26.74
CA MET A 1 -7.47 12.72 -27.07
C MET A 1 -7.09 11.46 -26.29
N PRO A 2 -6.84 10.31 -26.93
CA PRO A 2 -6.32 9.14 -26.24
C PRO A 2 -4.88 9.43 -25.81
N SER A 3 -4.52 9.08 -24.57
CA SER A 3 -3.14 9.18 -24.11
C SER A 3 -2.22 8.34 -25.01
N LEU A 4 -1.01 8.85 -25.22
CA LEU A 4 0.07 8.35 -26.08
C LEU A 4 0.57 6.92 -25.77
N TRP A 5 -0.17 6.11 -25.01
CA TRP A 5 0.19 4.77 -24.56
C TRP A 5 -0.70 3.64 -25.12
N SER A 6 -1.64 3.92 -26.04
CA SER A 6 -2.69 2.95 -26.44
C SER A 6 -2.75 2.55 -27.93
N ARG A 7 -1.74 2.86 -28.76
CA ARG A 7 -1.85 2.67 -30.24
C ARG A 7 -0.88 1.69 -30.91
N LEU A 8 -0.37 0.66 -30.23
CA LEU A 8 0.57 -0.29 -30.85
C LEU A 8 0.33 -1.79 -30.52
N LEU A 9 -0.92 -2.21 -30.34
CA LEU A 9 -1.25 -3.63 -30.08
C LEU A 9 -2.36 -4.23 -30.95
N ASN A 10 -2.63 -3.66 -32.13
CA ASN A 10 -3.57 -4.28 -33.06
C ASN A 10 -3.02 -4.32 -34.49
N ARG A 11 -2.18 -5.33 -34.79
CA ARG A 11 -2.00 -5.90 -36.13
C ARG A 11 -1.17 -7.19 -36.08
N GLY A 12 -1.78 -8.28 -36.58
CA GLY A 12 -1.19 -9.60 -36.80
C GLY A 12 -1.40 -10.55 -35.61
N GLY A 13 -2.30 -11.53 -35.58
CA GLY A 13 -2.88 -12.30 -36.68
C GLY A 13 -2.02 -13.52 -37.01
N GLN A 14 -2.20 -14.62 -36.26
CA GLN A 14 -2.21 -16.03 -36.75
C GLN A 14 -2.42 -17.04 -35.58
N ARG A 15 -3.49 -17.84 -35.69
CA ARG A 15 -3.59 -19.25 -35.24
C ARG A 15 -3.00 -20.16 -36.35
N PRO A 16 -2.83 -21.50 -36.23
CA PRO A 16 -3.03 -22.45 -35.12
C PRO A 16 -1.79 -23.38 -34.88
N THR A 17 -1.78 -24.31 -33.91
CA THR A 17 -2.05 -25.74 -34.16
C THR A 17 -2.17 -26.56 -32.86
N THR A 18 -2.99 -27.59 -32.99
CA THR A 18 -3.42 -28.64 -32.07
C THR A 18 -2.34 -29.68 -31.75
N THR A 19 -2.29 -30.16 -30.50
CA THR A 19 -1.95 -31.56 -30.22
C THR A 19 -2.82 -32.08 -29.08
N SER A 20 -3.55 -33.15 -29.39
CA SER A 20 -4.36 -34.00 -28.53
C SER A 20 -3.51 -34.80 -27.56
N TYR A 21 -3.98 -35.02 -26.32
CA TYR A 21 -3.62 -36.23 -25.58
C TYR A 21 -4.82 -36.75 -24.77
N SER A 22 -4.89 -38.07 -24.80
CA SER A 22 -6.00 -38.98 -24.58
C SER A 22 -6.58 -39.04 -23.17
N SER A 23 -7.85 -39.44 -23.12
CA SER A 23 -8.65 -39.82 -21.95
C SER A 23 -8.15 -41.10 -21.29
N GLU A 24 -8.14 -41.13 -19.96
CA GLU A 24 -8.30 -42.38 -19.21
C GLU A 24 -9.47 -42.24 -18.23
N ASN A 25 -10.42 -43.17 -18.40
CA ASN A 25 -11.62 -43.36 -17.61
C ASN A 25 -11.27 -43.88 -16.21
N VAL A 26 -11.78 -43.23 -15.17
CA VAL A 26 -11.88 -43.84 -13.84
C VAL A 26 -13.35 -43.97 -13.46
N THR A 27 -13.79 -45.22 -13.45
CA THR A 27 -15.12 -45.70 -13.09
C THR A 27 -15.36 -45.56 -11.58
N LEU A 28 -16.44 -44.89 -11.18
CA LEU A 28 -16.94 -44.88 -9.79
C LEU A 28 -17.88 -46.07 -9.54
N PRO A 29 -17.79 -46.77 -8.39
CA PRO A 29 -18.75 -47.80 -8.01
C PRO A 29 -20.03 -47.21 -7.37
N PRO A 30 -21.16 -47.96 -7.36
CA PRO A 30 -22.49 -47.44 -7.04
C PRO A 30 -22.76 -47.28 -5.54
N ILE A 31 -23.55 -46.27 -5.23
CA ILE A 31 -24.12 -45.96 -3.91
C ILE A 31 -25.19 -47.00 -3.58
N SER A 32 -24.95 -47.83 -2.56
CA SER A 32 -26.00 -48.60 -1.88
C SER A 32 -26.32 -47.91 -0.56
N GLY A 33 -27.61 -47.63 -0.36
CA GLY A 33 -28.12 -47.04 0.87
C GLY A 33 -28.23 -48.08 1.98
N ASP A 34 -28.02 -47.63 3.20
CA ASP A 34 -28.71 -48.13 4.38
C ASP A 34 -28.74 -47.02 5.44
N ARG A 35 -29.95 -46.68 5.88
CA ARG A 35 -30.19 -45.93 7.12
C ARG A 35 -30.05 -46.90 8.30
N PRO A 36 -29.60 -46.40 9.45
CA PRO A 36 -30.43 -46.62 10.64
C PRO A 36 -30.67 -45.34 11.43
N ALA A 37 -31.75 -45.41 12.20
CA ALA A 37 -32.38 -44.35 12.96
C ALA A 37 -31.64 -44.03 14.27
N GLY A 38 -31.78 -42.78 14.69
CA GLY A 38 -31.94 -42.39 16.10
C GLY A 38 -30.67 -42.27 16.92
N ASP A 39 -30.22 -41.04 17.14
CA ASP A 39 -30.06 -40.58 18.53
C ASP A 39 -30.19 -39.07 18.66
N ARG A 40 -31.07 -38.66 19.56
CA ARG A 40 -31.29 -37.27 19.98
C ARG A 40 -30.20 -36.87 20.95
N LEU A 41 -29.38 -35.87 20.62
CA LEU A 41 -28.63 -35.13 21.63
C LEU A 41 -28.59 -33.63 21.34
N ALA A 42 -29.18 -32.89 22.29
CA ALA A 42 -28.92 -31.53 22.73
C ALA A 42 -28.70 -30.42 21.68
N GLY A 43 -29.70 -29.55 21.55
CA GLY A 43 -29.54 -28.24 20.93
C GLY A 43 -28.55 -27.37 21.71
N VAL A 44 -27.42 -27.06 21.09
CA VAL A 44 -26.53 -25.99 21.53
C VAL A 44 -27.15 -24.67 21.10
N SER A 45 -27.74 -23.96 22.07
CA SER A 45 -28.15 -22.57 21.92
C SER A 45 -26.92 -21.72 21.63
N SER A 46 -26.75 -21.30 20.37
CA SER A 46 -25.77 -20.31 19.97
C SER A 46 -26.16 -18.93 20.52
N THR A 47 -25.64 -18.59 21.69
CA THR A 47 -25.65 -17.21 22.17
C THR A 47 -24.79 -16.35 21.24
N PRO A 48 -25.27 -15.21 20.73
CA PRO A 48 -24.44 -14.33 19.90
C PRO A 48 -23.29 -13.79 20.75
N MET A 49 -22.07 -13.90 20.22
CA MET A 49 -20.88 -13.27 20.76
C MET A 49 -21.14 -11.75 20.88
N HIS A 50 -20.90 -11.20 22.07
CA HIS A 50 -21.07 -9.79 22.34
C HIS A 50 -19.98 -9.01 21.57
N GLU A 51 -20.32 -8.50 20.39
CA GLU A 51 -19.44 -7.64 19.59
C GLU A 51 -19.12 -6.37 20.40
N SER A 52 -17.83 -6.03 20.49
CA SER A 52 -17.41 -4.78 21.16
C SER A 52 -18.00 -3.57 20.43
N PRO A 53 -18.41 -2.49 21.12
CA PRO A 53 -18.86 -1.26 20.47
C PRO A 53 -17.85 -0.72 19.46
N GLU A 54 -16.55 -0.94 19.69
CA GLU A 54 -15.48 -0.56 18.77
C GLU A 54 -15.41 -1.44 17.51
N GLU A 55 -15.71 -2.74 17.65
CA GLU A 55 -15.76 -3.69 16.53
C GLU A 55 -17.00 -3.48 15.66
N ALA A 56 -18.15 -3.18 16.28
CA ALA A 56 -19.39 -2.85 15.58
C ALA A 56 -19.27 -1.53 14.80
N GLU A 57 -18.67 -0.50 15.42
CA GLU A 57 -18.41 0.77 14.72
C GLU A 57 -17.37 0.59 13.60
N PHE A 58 -16.35 -0.25 13.82
CA PHE A 58 -15.37 -0.61 12.79
C PHE A 58 -16.01 -1.34 11.59
N ARG A 59 -16.90 -2.30 11.85
CA ARG A 59 -17.66 -3.00 10.79
C ARG A 59 -18.53 -2.02 10.02
N ARG A 60 -19.26 -1.14 10.73
CA ARG A 60 -20.12 -0.12 10.14
C ARG A 60 -19.33 0.84 9.26
N GLN A 61 -18.18 1.32 9.73
CA GLN A 61 -17.30 2.21 8.96
C GLN A 61 -16.70 1.52 7.74
N THR A 62 -16.36 0.23 7.85
CA THR A 62 -15.85 -0.58 6.75
C THR A 62 -16.92 -0.79 5.68
N GLU A 63 -18.15 -1.12 6.07
CA GLU A 63 -19.29 -1.27 5.17
C GLU A 63 -19.62 0.05 4.44
N VAL A 64 -19.60 1.18 5.17
CA VAL A 64 -19.78 2.52 4.57
C VAL A 64 -18.67 2.83 3.56
N ALA A 65 -17.41 2.53 3.87
CA ALA A 65 -16.29 2.74 2.95
C ALA A 65 -16.39 1.87 1.68
N MET A 66 -16.83 0.60 1.82
CA MET A 66 -17.09 -0.27 0.67
C MET A 66 -18.24 0.24 -0.20
N ALA A 67 -19.32 0.71 0.42
CA ALA A 67 -20.46 1.29 -0.29
C ALA A 67 -20.09 2.60 -1.02
N MET A 68 -19.29 3.46 -0.41
CA MET A 68 -18.77 4.69 -1.03
C MET A 68 -17.89 4.38 -2.25
N SER A 69 -17.01 3.38 -2.15
CA SER A 69 -16.17 2.93 -3.26
C SER A 69 -17.00 2.37 -4.44
N ALA A 70 -18.02 1.55 -4.14
CA ALA A 70 -18.94 1.03 -5.15
C ALA A 70 -19.78 2.15 -5.82
N SER A 71 -20.22 3.14 -5.03
CA SER A 71 -20.95 4.31 -5.52
C SER A 71 -20.10 5.19 -6.44
N GLU A 72 -18.84 5.45 -6.09
CA GLU A 72 -17.92 6.20 -6.94
C GLU A 72 -17.62 5.49 -8.26
N ALA A 73 -17.49 4.16 -8.24
CA ALA A 73 -17.35 3.34 -9.43
C ALA A 73 -18.57 3.50 -10.36
N ALA A 74 -19.79 3.43 -9.81
CA ALA A 74 -21.03 3.58 -10.56
C ALA A 74 -21.24 5.01 -11.11
N VAL A 75 -20.90 6.05 -10.35
CA VAL A 75 -20.97 7.45 -10.81
C VAL A 75 -19.97 7.71 -11.94
N LYS A 76 -18.78 7.09 -11.87
CA LYS A 76 -17.75 7.22 -12.91
C LYS A 76 -18.12 6.47 -14.19
N GLU A 77 -18.79 5.33 -14.08
CA GLU A 77 -19.32 4.60 -15.23
C GLU A 77 -20.44 5.38 -15.94
N ARG A 78 -21.36 6.00 -15.18
CA ARG A 78 -22.38 6.91 -15.73
C ARG A 78 -21.77 8.16 -16.38
N ARG A 79 -20.73 8.75 -15.78
CA ARG A 79 -19.99 9.88 -16.39
C ARG A 79 -19.21 9.47 -17.64
N ALA A 80 -18.66 8.26 -17.69
CA ALA A 80 -17.98 7.73 -18.87
C ALA A 80 -18.97 7.44 -20.01
N ALA A 81 -20.19 6.99 -19.70
CA ALA A 81 -21.27 6.81 -20.67
C ALA A 81 -21.78 8.17 -21.21
N SER A 82 -21.99 9.17 -20.33
CA SER A 82 -22.46 10.50 -20.72
C SER A 82 -21.42 11.30 -21.55
N ARG A 83 -20.12 11.09 -21.33
CA ARG A 83 -19.05 11.70 -22.14
C ARG A 83 -18.91 11.12 -23.55
N ARG A 84 -19.55 9.99 -23.87
CA ARG A 84 -19.59 9.42 -25.23
C ARG A 84 -20.66 10.06 -26.12
N SER A 85 -21.55 10.90 -25.58
CA SER A 85 -22.73 11.41 -26.28
C SER A 85 -22.81 12.94 -26.41
N ALA A 86 -21.76 13.70 -26.10
CA ALA A 86 -21.80 15.17 -26.17
C ALA A 86 -20.82 15.74 -27.20
N PRO A 87 -21.26 16.60 -28.14
CA PRO A 87 -20.37 17.34 -29.04
C PRO A 87 -19.74 18.56 -28.33
N SER A 88 -18.52 18.89 -28.75
CA SER A 88 -17.65 19.92 -28.17
C SER A 88 -18.01 21.34 -28.58
N SER A 89 -18.05 22.27 -27.62
CA SER A 89 -18.00 23.71 -27.87
C SER A 89 -16.92 24.39 -27.01
N THR A 90 -16.15 25.25 -27.66
CA THR A 90 -15.03 26.06 -27.18
C THR A 90 -15.47 27.46 -26.77
N SER A 91 -14.86 28.04 -25.71
CA SER A 91 -14.59 29.47 -25.44
C SER A 91 -14.55 29.69 -23.91
N SER A 92 -13.88 30.65 -23.26
CA SER A 92 -12.75 31.57 -23.50
C SER A 92 -12.65 32.43 -22.22
N SER A 93 -11.42 32.80 -21.83
CA SER A 93 -11.00 34.03 -21.10
C SER A 93 -11.75 34.50 -19.84
N THR A 94 -11.02 34.71 -18.73
CA THR A 94 -10.75 36.04 -18.14
C THR A 94 -9.94 35.93 -16.81
N HIS A 95 -8.93 36.79 -16.66
CA HIS A 95 -8.22 37.17 -15.42
C HIS A 95 -8.62 38.64 -15.09
N PRO A 96 -8.13 39.30 -14.01
CA PRO A 96 -7.68 38.88 -12.66
C PRO A 96 -8.30 39.76 -11.54
N THR A 97 -7.95 39.57 -10.25
CA THR A 97 -7.64 40.68 -9.29
C THR A 97 -6.88 40.15 -8.06
N THR A 98 -5.86 40.92 -7.68
CA THR A 98 -4.87 40.74 -6.60
C THR A 98 -5.35 41.30 -5.26
N VAL A 99 -5.01 40.67 -4.12
CA VAL A 99 -4.88 41.36 -2.81
C VAL A 99 -3.72 40.77 -2.00
N HIS A 100 -2.80 41.64 -1.59
CA HIS A 100 -1.69 41.43 -0.67
C HIS A 100 -2.15 41.59 0.79
N VAL A 101 -1.74 40.69 1.71
CA VAL A 101 -1.46 41.03 3.12
C VAL A 101 -0.43 40.06 3.73
N GLN A 102 0.59 40.61 4.37
CA GLN A 102 1.47 40.07 5.43
C GLN A 102 1.95 41.28 6.26
N PRO A 103 2.66 41.17 7.42
CA PRO A 103 3.09 39.98 8.19
C PRO A 103 2.86 40.14 9.72
N ALA A 104 3.29 39.17 10.54
CA ALA A 104 4.10 39.42 11.75
C ALA A 104 4.55 38.14 12.45
N ALA A 105 5.79 38.17 12.95
CA ALA A 105 6.53 37.12 13.64
C ALA A 105 6.58 37.34 15.17
N SER A 106 6.98 36.31 15.94
CA SER A 106 7.88 36.33 17.13
C SER A 106 7.91 34.91 17.77
N ARG A 107 9.06 34.21 17.89
CA ARG A 107 10.10 34.23 18.97
C ARG A 107 9.57 33.72 20.34
N SER A 108 10.22 32.91 21.20
CA SER A 108 11.45 32.09 21.24
C SER A 108 11.64 31.52 22.68
N SER A 109 12.26 30.34 22.84
CA SER A 109 13.15 29.84 23.97
C SER A 109 12.59 29.74 25.42
N THR A 110 12.97 28.78 26.30
CA THR A 110 14.26 28.51 27.01
C THR A 110 14.20 27.16 27.79
N SER A 111 15.13 26.19 27.69
CA SER A 111 16.37 25.87 28.48
C SER A 111 16.27 25.31 29.93
N SER A 112 16.88 24.14 30.19
CA SER A 112 17.79 23.77 31.34
C SER A 112 17.95 22.23 31.41
N VAL A 113 19.10 21.61 31.08
CA VAL A 113 20.31 21.27 31.90
C VAL A 113 20.04 20.42 33.17
N GLY A 114 20.67 19.24 33.23
CA GLY A 114 20.82 18.38 34.42
C GLY A 114 21.34 16.97 34.07
N ASP A 115 22.57 16.66 34.51
CA ASP A 115 23.40 15.49 34.18
C ASP A 115 23.15 14.22 35.03
N HIS A 116 23.84 13.14 34.61
CA HIS A 116 24.20 11.86 35.28
C HIS A 116 23.39 10.57 35.03
N GLU A 117 23.94 9.79 34.09
CA GLU A 117 24.59 8.47 34.29
C GLU A 117 23.75 7.16 34.34
N ALA A 118 24.08 6.31 33.36
CA ALA A 118 24.05 4.84 33.33
C ALA A 118 22.76 4.10 33.71
N ASN A 119 21.89 3.86 32.72
CA ASN A 119 21.28 2.52 32.56
C ASN A 119 20.95 2.23 31.08
N ARG A 120 21.54 1.17 30.53
CA ARG A 120 21.33 0.75 29.13
C ARG A 120 19.93 0.16 28.95
N SER A 121 19.14 0.91 28.18
CA SER A 121 18.23 0.45 27.12
C SER A 121 17.01 -0.40 27.50
N SER A 122 16.09 0.24 28.23
CA SER A 122 14.68 0.26 27.82
C SER A 122 14.21 1.71 27.99
N ALA A 123 14.36 2.54 26.96
CA ALA A 123 13.97 3.93 27.03
C ALA A 123 12.45 4.01 27.21
N ARG A 124 12.00 4.20 28.45
CA ARG A 124 10.61 4.50 28.79
C ARG A 124 10.27 5.83 28.11
N LEU A 125 9.58 5.75 26.97
CA LEU A 125 8.99 6.94 26.37
C LEU A 125 8.09 7.64 27.44
N PRO A 126 8.16 8.97 27.59
CA PRO A 126 7.26 9.73 28.45
C PRO A 126 5.80 9.29 28.27
N ARG A 127 5.01 9.21 29.35
CA ARG A 127 3.60 8.72 29.29
C ARG A 127 2.76 9.44 28.23
N ASP A 128 3.02 10.73 28.03
CA ASP A 128 2.37 11.55 27.01
C ASP A 128 2.67 11.07 25.58
N MET A 129 3.95 10.84 25.24
CA MET A 129 4.35 10.32 23.94
C MET A 129 3.89 8.87 23.67
N ARG A 130 3.60 8.08 24.70
CA ARG A 130 3.03 6.73 24.52
C ARG A 130 1.64 6.78 23.92
N GLY A 131 0.77 7.69 24.38
CA GLY A 131 -0.57 7.87 23.85
C GLY A 131 -0.54 8.27 22.37
N VAL A 132 0.32 9.24 22.03
CA VAL A 132 0.52 9.71 20.65
C VAL A 132 1.03 8.58 19.75
N ARG A 133 1.98 7.76 20.22
CA ARG A 133 2.47 6.59 19.47
C ARG A 133 1.39 5.57 19.21
N THR A 134 0.61 5.19 20.23
CA THR A 134 -0.48 4.22 20.07
C THR A 134 -1.54 4.71 19.10
N GLN A 135 -1.90 5.99 19.13
CA GLN A 135 -2.87 6.57 18.21
C GLN A 135 -2.35 6.58 16.76
N SER A 136 -1.08 6.95 16.56
CA SER A 136 -0.44 6.90 15.24
C SER A 136 -0.41 5.48 14.68
N GLN A 137 -0.01 4.50 15.50
CA GLN A 137 0.02 3.09 15.14
C GLN A 137 -1.35 2.54 14.76
N LEU A 138 -2.40 2.94 15.50
CA LEU A 138 -3.77 2.58 15.17
C LEU A 138 -4.18 3.19 13.81
N LYS A 139 -3.88 4.48 13.58
CA LYS A 139 -4.14 5.14 12.29
C LYS A 139 -3.43 4.43 11.14
N GLY A 140 -2.13 4.12 11.29
CA GLY A 140 -1.36 3.40 10.27
C GLY A 140 -1.93 2.02 10.00
N HIS A 141 -2.33 1.29 11.05
CA HIS A 141 -2.97 -0.01 10.92
C HIS A 141 -4.31 0.08 10.16
N MET A 142 -5.16 1.07 10.46
CA MET A 142 -6.41 1.27 9.72
C MET A 142 -6.16 1.58 8.23
N LEU A 143 -5.14 2.38 7.93
CA LEU A 143 -4.73 2.66 6.55
C LEU A 143 -4.25 1.39 5.83
N ALA A 144 -3.50 0.52 6.54
CA ALA A 144 -3.08 -0.77 6.00
C ALA A 144 -4.27 -1.67 5.69
N CYS A 145 -5.23 -1.81 6.63
CA CYS A 145 -6.46 -2.58 6.41
C CYS A 145 -7.24 -2.08 5.20
N ARG A 146 -7.38 -0.76 5.08
CA ARG A 146 -8.08 -0.17 3.96
C ARG A 146 -7.35 -0.40 2.65
N TYR A 147 -6.04 -0.14 2.59
CA TYR A 147 -5.24 -0.40 1.40
C TYR A 147 -5.27 -1.88 0.99
N PHE A 148 -5.31 -2.78 1.96
CA PHE A 148 -5.43 -4.21 1.72
C PHE A 148 -6.73 -4.55 0.99
N VAL A 149 -7.85 -4.01 1.45
CA VAL A 149 -9.21 -4.29 0.94
C VAL A 149 -9.55 -3.49 -0.33
N SER A 150 -9.30 -2.18 -0.32
CA SER A 150 -9.68 -1.26 -1.41
C SER A 150 -8.63 -1.17 -2.52
N MET A 151 -7.43 -1.69 -2.29
CA MET A 151 -6.26 -1.52 -3.15
C MET A 151 -5.88 -0.05 -3.39
N CYS A 152 -6.34 0.88 -2.55
CA CYS A 152 -6.16 2.32 -2.74
C CYS A 152 -6.00 3.08 -1.42
N LEU A 153 -5.06 4.03 -1.38
CA LEU A 153 -5.03 5.14 -0.41
C LEU A 153 -5.31 6.45 -1.15
N ASP A 154 -6.25 7.23 -0.64
CA ASP A 154 -6.72 8.45 -1.27
C ASP A 154 -5.72 9.61 -1.09
N PHE A 155 -6.06 10.79 -1.64
CA PHE A 155 -5.17 11.93 -1.74
C PHE A 155 -4.73 12.50 -0.38
N LEU A 156 -5.61 12.44 0.62
CA LEU A 156 -5.38 13.02 1.95
C LEU A 156 -4.73 12.06 2.95
N GLU A 157 -4.47 10.83 2.53
CA GLU A 157 -4.10 9.77 3.46
C GLU A 157 -2.66 9.37 3.25
N THR A 158 -1.84 9.58 4.27
CA THR A 158 -0.41 9.27 4.22
C THR A 158 -0.13 8.03 5.09
N PRO A 159 0.61 7.04 4.58
CA PRO A 159 1.16 5.98 5.41
C PRO A 159 1.90 6.56 6.64
N SER A 160 1.56 6.08 7.83
CA SER A 160 2.15 6.52 9.10
C SER A 160 2.67 5.33 9.89
N ASP A 161 3.25 5.55 11.09
CA ASP A 161 3.62 4.46 12.00
C ASP A 161 2.46 3.48 12.15
N GLY A 162 2.74 2.18 12.10
CA GLY A 162 1.71 1.14 12.10
C GLY A 162 1.21 0.70 10.72
N PHE A 163 1.46 1.45 9.64
CA PHE A 163 1.10 1.05 8.28
C PHE A 163 2.02 -0.07 7.77
N TYR A 164 1.46 -1.07 7.10
CA TYR A 164 2.23 -2.13 6.44
C TYR A 164 1.52 -2.66 5.19
N ASP A 165 2.32 -3.17 4.26
CA ASP A 165 1.86 -3.88 3.06
C ASP A 165 2.42 -5.31 3.06
N VAL A 166 1.58 -6.28 2.69
CA VAL A 166 1.89 -7.71 2.77
C VAL A 166 2.00 -8.27 1.37
N TRP A 167 3.10 -8.98 1.10
CA TRP A 167 3.37 -9.70 -0.12
C TRP A 167 3.57 -11.19 0.14
N GLY A 168 2.88 -12.02 -0.64
CA GLY A 168 2.82 -13.46 -0.42
C GLY A 168 1.75 -13.87 0.61
N GLU A 169 1.56 -15.18 0.74
CA GLU A 169 0.54 -15.76 1.62
C GLU A 169 1.10 -16.05 3.02
N PHE A 170 0.31 -15.74 4.04
CA PHE A 170 0.63 -16.02 5.45
C PHE A 170 -0.54 -16.73 6.14
N PRO A 171 -0.88 -17.97 5.74
CA PRO A 171 -1.98 -18.72 6.36
C PRO A 171 -1.80 -18.90 7.88
N GLU A 172 -0.55 -18.87 8.36
CA GLU A 172 -0.21 -18.99 9.78
C GLU A 172 -0.51 -17.70 10.57
N ALA A 173 -0.57 -16.56 9.88
CA ALA A 173 -0.85 -15.26 10.50
C ALA A 173 -2.33 -14.85 10.43
N GLY A 174 -3.16 -15.57 9.68
CA GLY A 174 -4.59 -15.33 9.58
C GLY A 174 -5.24 -16.05 8.39
N GLU A 175 -6.57 -16.12 8.42
CA GLU A 175 -7.37 -16.77 7.38
C GLU A 175 -8.03 -15.74 6.44
N GLY A 176 -8.03 -16.03 5.14
CA GLY A 176 -8.95 -15.45 4.16
C GLY A 176 -8.66 -13.99 3.74
N ALA A 177 -9.73 -13.18 3.69
CA ALA A 177 -9.78 -11.86 3.06
C ALA A 177 -9.44 -10.68 4.00
N ARG A 178 -8.88 -10.95 5.19
CA ARG A 178 -8.49 -9.93 6.17
C ARG A 178 -6.98 -9.75 6.19
N LEU A 179 -6.55 -8.52 6.48
CA LEU A 179 -5.13 -8.21 6.66
C LEU A 179 -4.57 -8.99 7.87
N PRO A 180 -3.51 -9.79 7.72
CA PRO A 180 -2.92 -10.54 8.82
C PRO A 180 -2.32 -9.63 9.89
N SER A 181 -2.45 -10.00 11.17
CA SER A 181 -1.97 -9.17 12.28
C SER A 181 -0.45 -8.98 12.22
N LEU A 182 0.02 -7.72 12.28
CA LEU A 182 1.43 -7.40 12.34
C LEU A 182 2.17 -8.09 13.50
N LYS A 183 1.51 -8.31 14.64
CA LYS A 183 2.08 -9.06 15.78
C LYS A 183 2.38 -10.51 15.38
N LYS A 184 1.45 -11.16 14.67
CA LYS A 184 1.63 -12.54 14.18
C LYS A 184 2.71 -12.59 13.10
N LEU A 185 2.67 -11.66 12.14
CA LEU A 185 3.68 -11.56 11.07
C LEU A 185 5.11 -11.39 11.62
N LYS A 186 5.29 -10.58 12.67
CA LYS A 186 6.58 -10.41 13.37
C LYS A 186 7.04 -11.66 14.13
N ALA A 187 6.13 -12.53 14.55
CA ALA A 187 6.45 -13.76 15.26
C ALA A 187 6.85 -14.90 14.31
N LEU A 188 6.57 -14.77 13.01
CA LEU A 188 6.94 -15.76 12.01
C LEU A 188 8.41 -15.57 11.59
N THR A 189 9.12 -16.69 11.52
CA THR A 189 10.49 -16.73 11.00
C THR A 189 10.50 -17.15 9.53
N PRO A 190 11.46 -16.67 8.72
CA PRO A 190 11.69 -17.19 7.39
C PRO A 190 12.10 -18.66 7.46
N SER A 191 11.33 -19.53 6.81
CA SER A 191 11.70 -20.94 6.60
C SER A 191 12.24 -21.14 5.19
N SER A 192 13.29 -21.95 5.05
CA SER A 192 13.82 -22.37 3.75
C SER A 192 12.85 -23.24 2.95
N SER A 193 11.81 -23.80 3.59
CA SER A 193 10.81 -24.67 2.95
C SER A 193 9.59 -23.93 2.41
N ALA A 194 9.45 -22.62 2.64
CA ALA A 194 8.29 -21.86 2.18
C ALA A 194 8.26 -21.76 0.65
N VAL A 195 7.09 -22.05 0.07
CA VAL A 195 6.87 -21.87 -1.37
C VAL A 195 6.68 -20.38 -1.65
N GLY A 196 7.61 -19.80 -2.42
CA GLY A 196 7.57 -18.39 -2.84
C GLY A 196 8.13 -17.41 -1.79
N LEU A 197 8.52 -16.23 -2.26
CA LEU A 197 9.05 -15.16 -1.41
C LEU A 197 7.92 -14.40 -0.73
N ARG A 198 7.93 -14.38 0.60
CA ARG A 198 7.00 -13.62 1.45
C ARG A 198 7.70 -12.37 1.96
N GLU A 199 7.02 -11.23 2.08
CA GLU A 199 7.62 -9.99 2.59
C GLU A 199 6.55 -9.09 3.19
N VAL A 200 6.90 -8.37 4.27
CA VAL A 200 6.04 -7.34 4.87
C VAL A 200 6.83 -6.04 4.92
N VAL A 201 6.32 -5.01 4.25
CA VAL A 201 6.92 -3.67 4.28
C VAL A 201 6.21 -2.86 5.34
N PHE A 202 6.95 -2.34 6.31
CA PHE A 202 6.40 -1.70 7.50
C PHE A 202 6.89 -0.25 7.64
N VAL A 203 5.96 0.67 7.86
CA VAL A 203 6.26 2.06 8.20
C VAL A 203 6.26 2.18 9.72
N THR A 204 7.39 2.58 10.28
CA THR A 204 7.59 2.73 11.72
C THR A 204 8.35 4.00 12.06
N TRP A 205 8.09 4.57 13.22
CA TRP A 205 8.88 5.70 13.73
C TRP A 205 10.30 5.33 14.13
N ASP A 206 10.57 4.06 14.39
CA ASP A 206 11.93 3.60 14.71
C ASP A 206 12.81 3.49 13.44
N ASP A 207 12.28 3.82 12.26
CA ASP A 207 12.98 3.79 10.97
C ASP A 207 13.74 5.09 10.73
N ILE A 208 14.98 5.13 11.24
CA ILE A 208 15.88 6.29 11.12
C ILE A 208 16.14 6.65 9.66
N LEU A 209 16.27 5.65 8.78
CA LEU A 209 16.55 5.86 7.36
C LEU A 209 15.35 6.51 6.65
N LEU A 210 14.13 6.15 7.02
CA LEU A 210 12.93 6.81 6.53
C LEU A 210 12.83 8.24 7.07
N GLU A 211 13.15 8.47 8.35
CA GLU A 211 13.15 9.80 8.94
C GLU A 211 14.15 10.74 8.24
N GLU A 212 15.36 10.26 7.93
CA GLU A 212 16.37 11.00 7.17
C GLU A 212 15.88 11.38 5.77
N MET A 213 15.22 10.45 5.07
CA MET A 213 14.62 10.76 3.76
C MET A 213 13.51 11.81 3.88
N CYS A 214 12.67 11.74 4.91
CA CYS A 214 11.65 12.75 5.18
C CYS A 214 12.25 14.13 5.42
N LYS A 215 13.36 14.21 6.19
CA LYS A 215 14.10 15.47 6.42
C LYS A 215 14.68 16.02 5.12
N TYR A 216 15.37 15.18 4.36
CA TYR A 216 15.96 15.55 3.08
C TYR A 216 14.92 16.10 2.08
N VAL A 217 13.76 15.46 1.96
CA VAL A 217 12.67 15.93 1.10
C VAL A 217 12.11 17.28 1.57
N LYS A 218 11.97 17.50 2.88
CA LYS A 218 11.53 18.80 3.44
C LYS A 218 12.52 19.90 3.12
N GLU A 219 13.81 19.67 3.34
CA GLU A 219 14.89 20.62 3.05
C GLU A 219 14.93 20.97 1.56
N TRP A 220 14.94 19.96 0.70
CA TRP A 220 14.86 20.17 -0.76
C TRP A 220 13.63 20.98 -1.17
N ARG A 221 12.48 20.70 -0.56
CA ARG A 221 11.25 21.45 -0.84
C ARG A 221 11.33 22.91 -0.38
N THR A 222 12.12 23.24 0.66
CA THR A 222 12.35 24.65 1.04
C THR A 222 13.22 25.40 0.04
N THR A 223 14.13 24.71 -0.66
CA THR A 223 14.97 25.32 -1.71
C THR A 223 14.23 25.45 -3.04
N GLU A 224 13.28 24.56 -3.32
CA GLU A 224 12.60 24.43 -4.62
C GLU A 224 11.10 24.80 -4.58
N MET A 225 10.75 25.87 -3.85
CA MET A 225 9.33 26.25 -3.63
C MET A 225 8.58 26.66 -4.90
N SER A 226 9.28 27.05 -5.96
CA SER A 226 8.68 27.54 -7.22
C SER A 226 8.25 26.42 -8.18
N LEU A 227 8.65 25.18 -7.91
CA LEU A 227 8.36 24.06 -8.80
C LEU A 227 6.88 23.69 -8.81
N ARG A 228 6.36 23.40 -10.01
CA ARG A 228 5.02 22.85 -10.17
C ARG A 228 4.91 21.46 -9.56
N VAL A 229 3.68 21.00 -9.28
CA VAL A 229 3.44 19.70 -8.63
C VAL A 229 4.04 18.55 -9.45
N GLU A 230 3.98 18.62 -10.78
CA GLU A 230 4.50 17.60 -11.68
C GLU A 230 6.03 17.53 -11.63
N GLN A 231 6.69 18.69 -11.52
CA GLN A 231 8.14 18.77 -11.40
C GLN A 231 8.61 18.20 -10.05
N ARG A 232 7.90 18.53 -8.97
CA ARG A 232 8.15 17.96 -7.64
C ARG A 232 7.90 16.46 -7.60
N ALA A 233 6.83 16.00 -8.23
CA ALA A 233 6.53 14.58 -8.36
C ALA A 233 7.60 13.84 -9.17
N LYS A 234 8.07 14.42 -10.28
CA LYS A 234 9.15 13.83 -11.09
C LYS A 234 10.43 13.70 -10.28
N TRP A 235 10.87 14.77 -9.61
CA TRP A 235 12.05 14.74 -8.75
C TRP A 235 11.93 13.68 -7.65
N LEU A 236 10.78 13.63 -6.98
CA LEU A 236 10.54 12.65 -5.92
C LEU A 236 10.59 11.22 -6.46
N ALA A 237 10.02 10.96 -7.63
CA ALA A 237 10.08 9.66 -8.28
C ALA A 237 11.52 9.25 -8.63
N GLU A 238 12.34 10.18 -9.10
CA GLU A 238 13.76 9.95 -9.39
C GLU A 238 14.56 9.65 -8.11
N MET A 239 14.32 10.40 -7.03
CA MET A 239 14.94 10.15 -5.72
C MET A 239 14.57 8.76 -5.18
N VAL A 240 13.29 8.42 -5.17
CA VAL A 240 12.78 7.10 -4.76
C VAL A 240 13.39 5.99 -5.61
N ALA A 241 13.48 6.22 -6.93
CA ALA A 241 14.08 5.25 -7.83
C ALA A 241 15.55 5.03 -7.54
N LYS A 242 16.33 6.10 -7.31
CA LYS A 242 17.74 6.01 -6.91
C LYS A 242 17.90 5.26 -5.60
N ARG A 243 17.02 5.51 -4.62
CA ARG A 243 17.04 4.85 -3.31
C ARG A 243 16.79 3.35 -3.39
N LEU A 244 15.91 2.92 -4.30
CA LEU A 244 15.44 1.54 -4.42
C LEU A 244 16.08 0.77 -5.60
N GLY A 245 17.33 1.06 -5.90
CA GLY A 245 18.14 0.27 -6.83
C GLY A 245 18.16 0.79 -8.28
N GLY A 246 17.87 2.07 -8.47
CA GLY A 246 18.00 2.80 -9.74
C GLY A 246 16.80 2.70 -10.67
N ALA A 247 16.93 3.26 -11.87
CA ALA A 247 15.91 3.10 -12.92
C ALA A 247 15.82 1.62 -13.35
N VAL A 248 14.61 1.14 -13.60
CA VAL A 248 14.35 -0.22 -14.10
C VAL A 248 14.00 -0.13 -15.57
N PRO A 249 14.84 -0.67 -16.48
CA PRO A 249 14.49 -0.74 -17.90
C PRO A 249 13.22 -1.58 -18.09
N ARG A 250 12.34 -1.15 -18.99
CA ARG A 250 11.11 -1.89 -19.28
C ARG A 250 11.39 -3.09 -20.17
N GLY A 251 10.90 -4.26 -19.75
CA GLY A 251 10.91 -5.48 -20.55
C GLY A 251 12.25 -6.19 -20.64
N GLY A 252 12.20 -7.47 -20.98
CA GLY A 252 13.37 -8.29 -21.26
C GLY A 252 14.17 -8.71 -20.02
N ASP A 253 15.45 -8.98 -20.24
CA ASP A 253 16.36 -9.51 -19.21
C ASP A 253 16.65 -8.52 -18.08
N ALA A 254 16.69 -7.22 -18.37
CA ALA A 254 17.01 -6.20 -17.38
C ALA A 254 15.95 -6.09 -16.27
N GLU A 255 14.66 -6.20 -16.63
CA GLU A 255 13.56 -6.24 -15.67
C GLU A 255 13.63 -7.51 -14.82
N ARG A 256 13.88 -8.67 -15.44
CA ARG A 256 14.06 -9.94 -14.73
C ARG A 256 15.23 -9.89 -13.74
N GLU A 257 16.36 -9.31 -14.13
CA GLU A 257 17.51 -9.16 -13.25
C GLU A 257 17.22 -8.19 -12.10
N HIS A 258 16.43 -7.13 -12.31
CA HIS A 258 16.00 -6.26 -11.20
C HIS A 258 15.15 -7.01 -10.18
N VAL A 259 14.20 -7.85 -10.65
CA VAL A 259 13.39 -8.72 -9.79
C VAL A 259 14.28 -9.72 -9.04
N ARG A 260 15.25 -10.34 -9.72
CA ARG A 260 16.19 -11.28 -9.12
C ARG A 260 17.03 -10.64 -8.00
N ARG A 261 17.56 -9.43 -8.25
CA ARG A 261 18.29 -8.67 -7.23
C ARG A 261 17.42 -8.35 -6.03
N TRP A 262 16.19 -7.90 -6.26
CA TRP A 262 15.24 -7.68 -5.16
C TRP A 262 15.03 -8.96 -4.34
N GLN A 263 14.76 -10.10 -4.98
CA GLN A 263 14.56 -11.38 -4.30
C GLN A 263 15.78 -11.76 -3.43
N GLN A 264 16.98 -11.66 -3.99
CA GLN A 264 18.22 -11.98 -3.28
C GLN A 264 18.43 -11.07 -2.06
N THR A 265 18.27 -9.75 -2.24
CA THR A 265 18.43 -8.79 -1.16
C THR A 265 17.40 -9.00 -0.06
N THR A 266 16.13 -9.20 -0.41
CA THR A 266 15.06 -9.48 0.56
C THR A 266 15.33 -10.79 1.31
N MET A 267 15.68 -11.89 0.62
CA MET A 267 16.01 -13.17 1.26
C MET A 267 17.21 -13.03 2.23
N GLN A 268 18.28 -12.36 1.80
CA GLN A 268 19.45 -12.13 2.64
C GLN A 268 19.10 -11.34 3.91
N MET A 269 18.36 -10.24 3.75
CA MET A 269 17.90 -9.41 4.86
C MET A 269 17.00 -10.20 5.83
N GLN A 270 16.05 -10.97 5.30
CA GLN A 270 15.15 -11.81 6.10
C GLN A 270 15.92 -12.86 6.89
N GLN A 271 16.91 -13.51 6.28
CA GLN A 271 17.76 -14.48 6.95
C GLN A 271 18.58 -13.86 8.07
N GLN A 272 19.16 -12.68 7.83
CA GLN A 272 19.96 -11.95 8.82
C GLN A 272 19.11 -11.51 10.02
N ARG A 273 17.87 -11.07 9.78
CA ARG A 273 16.97 -10.53 10.80
C ARG A 273 16.03 -11.56 11.43
N ARG A 274 15.96 -12.76 10.84
CA ARG A 274 14.98 -13.81 11.17
C ARG A 274 13.54 -13.28 11.17
N SER A 275 13.21 -12.40 10.22
CA SER A 275 11.92 -11.70 10.16
C SER A 275 11.50 -11.48 8.71
N HIS A 276 10.22 -11.66 8.40
CA HIS A 276 9.62 -11.28 7.11
C HIS A 276 9.35 -9.77 7.00
N VAL A 277 9.38 -9.07 8.14
CA VAL A 277 9.09 -7.64 8.26
C VAL A 277 10.36 -6.82 8.05
N ALA A 278 10.29 -5.90 7.10
CA ALA A 278 11.32 -4.93 6.76
C ALA A 278 10.79 -3.52 6.98
N ALA A 279 11.57 -2.65 7.61
CA ALA A 279 11.19 -1.24 7.66
C ALA A 279 11.37 -0.63 6.27
N LEU A 280 10.43 0.25 5.87
CA LEU A 280 10.37 0.79 4.51
C LEU A 280 11.68 1.49 4.09
N GLY A 281 12.32 2.19 5.02
CA GLY A 281 13.59 2.88 4.83
C GLY A 281 14.80 1.97 4.75
N GLU A 282 14.69 0.68 5.05
CA GLU A 282 15.80 -0.28 4.98
C GLU A 282 15.92 -0.94 3.61
N LEU A 283 14.89 -0.82 2.77
CA LEU A 283 14.90 -1.36 1.42
C LEU A 283 15.95 -0.64 0.56
N THR A 284 16.79 -1.43 -0.13
CA THR A 284 17.83 -0.93 -1.04
C THR A 284 17.54 -1.28 -2.51
N VAL A 285 16.74 -2.32 -2.75
CA VAL A 285 16.23 -2.70 -4.07
C VAL A 285 14.72 -2.86 -3.93
N GLY A 286 13.95 -2.20 -4.79
CA GLY A 286 12.50 -2.21 -4.70
C GLY A 286 11.79 -2.28 -6.04
N LEU A 287 10.73 -3.08 -6.08
CA LEU A 287 9.79 -3.17 -7.21
C LEU A 287 8.83 -1.96 -7.23
N ALA A 288 7.93 -1.93 -8.20
CA ALA A 288 6.90 -0.90 -8.33
C ALA A 288 6.11 -0.68 -7.02
N ARG A 289 5.73 -1.77 -6.33
CA ARG A 289 5.02 -1.69 -5.04
C ARG A 289 5.79 -0.95 -3.95
N HIS A 290 7.09 -1.25 -3.80
CA HIS A 290 7.96 -0.58 -2.83
C HIS A 290 8.12 0.90 -3.14
N ARG A 291 8.36 1.21 -4.41
CA ARG A 291 8.55 2.57 -4.88
C ARG A 291 7.28 3.40 -4.70
N ALA A 292 6.12 2.83 -4.98
CA ALA A 292 4.85 3.51 -4.81
C ALA A 292 4.55 3.79 -3.33
N VAL A 293 4.77 2.82 -2.43
CA VAL A 293 4.59 3.04 -0.99
C VAL A 293 5.57 4.13 -0.49
N LEU A 294 6.86 4.06 -0.83
CA LEU A 294 7.84 5.06 -0.42
C LEU A 294 7.52 6.45 -0.98
N PHE A 295 7.15 6.54 -2.26
CA PHE A 295 6.70 7.79 -2.87
C PHE A 295 5.54 8.37 -2.09
N LYS A 296 4.51 7.57 -1.82
CA LYS A 296 3.30 8.01 -1.12
C LYS A 296 3.62 8.51 0.30
N THR A 297 4.51 7.83 1.02
CA THR A 297 4.97 8.24 2.36
C THR A 297 5.70 9.59 2.31
N LEU A 298 6.53 9.83 1.29
CA LEU A 298 7.31 11.06 1.16
C LEU A 298 6.53 12.22 0.50
N ALA A 299 5.44 11.92 -0.21
CA ALA A 299 4.71 12.89 -1.03
C ALA A 299 4.15 14.07 -0.21
N GLU A 300 3.71 13.81 1.03
CA GLU A 300 3.23 14.87 1.94
C GLU A 300 4.34 15.90 2.22
N HIS A 301 5.57 15.44 2.46
CA HIS A 301 6.73 16.31 2.70
C HIS A 301 7.16 17.09 1.46
N ALA A 302 6.95 16.54 0.26
CA ALA A 302 7.17 17.23 -1.01
C ALA A 302 5.99 18.16 -1.41
N GLN A 303 4.90 18.19 -0.64
CA GLN A 303 3.61 18.80 -1.00
C GLN A 303 3.09 18.34 -2.37
N VAL A 304 3.19 17.04 -2.64
CA VAL A 304 2.65 16.39 -3.83
C VAL A 304 1.37 15.66 -3.44
N THR A 305 0.22 16.15 -3.91
CA THR A 305 -1.07 15.49 -3.67
C THR A 305 -1.22 14.30 -4.63
N CYS A 306 -1.25 13.09 -4.08
CA CYS A 306 -1.31 11.87 -4.88
C CYS A 306 -2.08 10.74 -4.19
N ARG A 307 -2.56 9.77 -4.97
CA ARG A 307 -3.12 8.50 -4.48
C ARG A 307 -2.16 7.36 -4.72
N LEU A 308 -2.18 6.39 -3.81
CA LEU A 308 -1.52 5.09 -3.99
C LEU A 308 -2.57 4.09 -4.45
N VAL A 309 -2.30 3.37 -5.53
CA VAL A 309 -3.20 2.33 -6.06
C VAL A 309 -2.42 1.06 -6.36
N ARG A 310 -3.04 -0.11 -6.24
CA ARG A 310 -2.45 -1.40 -6.63
C ARG A 310 -3.46 -2.32 -7.31
N GLY A 311 -2.96 -3.40 -7.89
CA GLY A 311 -3.78 -4.46 -8.46
C GLY A 311 -4.24 -4.18 -9.88
N LYS A 312 -4.81 -5.21 -10.51
CA LYS A 312 -5.08 -5.24 -11.94
C LYS A 312 -6.02 -4.14 -12.41
N TYR A 313 -7.02 -3.79 -11.61
CA TYR A 313 -7.99 -2.74 -11.94
C TYR A 313 -7.32 -1.38 -12.19
N TYR A 314 -6.31 -1.02 -11.40
CA TYR A 314 -5.65 0.28 -11.50
C TYR A 314 -4.37 0.23 -12.35
N CYS A 315 -3.61 -0.86 -12.27
CA CYS A 315 -2.25 -0.94 -12.79
C CYS A 315 -2.08 -1.93 -13.95
N GLY A 316 -3.12 -2.71 -14.29
CA GLY A 316 -3.09 -3.69 -15.37
C GLY A 316 -2.53 -5.06 -14.99
N ALA A 317 -1.92 -5.22 -13.82
CA ALA A 317 -1.49 -6.49 -13.25
C ALA A 317 -1.67 -6.51 -11.72
N GLU A 318 -1.82 -7.71 -11.15
CA GLU A 318 -2.16 -7.89 -9.73
C GLU A 318 -1.04 -7.45 -8.77
N ASP A 319 0.20 -7.58 -9.21
CA ASP A 319 1.41 -7.32 -8.43
C ASP A 319 1.95 -5.89 -8.56
N LEU A 320 1.33 -5.08 -9.41
CA LEU A 320 1.75 -3.71 -9.65
C LEU A 320 1.06 -2.73 -8.71
N ALA A 321 1.80 -1.69 -8.35
CA ALA A 321 1.27 -0.51 -7.69
C ALA A 321 1.76 0.76 -8.40
N GLY A 322 1.02 1.84 -8.24
CA GLY A 322 1.30 3.10 -8.91
C GLY A 322 0.80 4.31 -8.12
N ILE A 323 1.21 5.47 -8.61
CA ILE A 323 0.85 6.77 -8.05
C ILE A 323 -0.01 7.52 -9.05
N VAL A 324 -1.13 8.07 -8.57
CA VAL A 324 -2.00 8.95 -9.35
C VAL A 324 -1.90 10.35 -8.77
N LEU A 325 -1.40 11.31 -9.55
CA LEU A 325 -1.32 12.71 -9.14
C LEU A 325 -2.69 13.38 -9.23
N ARG A 326 -2.93 14.37 -8.37
CA ARG A 326 -4.07 15.28 -8.53
C ARG A 326 -3.61 16.44 -9.41
N ASP A 327 -4.25 16.61 -10.56
CA ASP A 327 -4.09 17.83 -11.35
C ASP A 327 -4.58 19.00 -10.50
N SER A 328 -3.72 20.02 -10.34
CA SER A 328 -4.01 21.26 -9.60
C SER A 328 -4.83 22.23 -10.44
#